data_AF-A0A972CZ64-F1
#
_entry.id   AF-A0A972CZ64-F1
#
_cell.length_a   1.000
_cell.length_b   1.000
_cell.length_c   1.000
_cell.angle_alpha   90.00
_cell.angle_beta   90.00
_cell.angle_gamma   90.00
#
_symmetry.space_group_name_H-M   'P 1'
#
loop_
_entity.id
_entity.type
_entity.pdbx_description
1 polymer ?
#
loop_
_entity_poly.entity_id
_entity_poly.type
_entity_poly.pdbx_seq_one_letter_code
_entity_poly.pdbx_strand_id
1 'polypeptide(L)'
;MSSFMDKVKYFIGIQDLEDGERYDEYVEYEDDYDAQVPTVKKFNNKVVNIHTNSNMKIVVHEPLTYEDAPKIIDDLKARKTVIVNLEETDITLKKQIFDFISGGLYAMEGNIQKVTKDIFIFAPKNVEIDSLKDDLTIKGMFTWE
;
A
#
# COMPACT_ATOMS: atom_id res chain seq x y z
N MET A 1 -20.41 41.38 50.73
CA MET A 1 -20.45 40.49 49.55
C MET A 1 -20.44 41.37 48.30
N SER A 2 -19.30 41.49 47.62
CA SER A 2 -19.25 42.05 46.24
C SER A 2 -17.94 41.80 45.49
N SER A 3 -17.05 40.91 45.96
CA SER A 3 -15.74 40.70 45.31
C SER A 3 -15.76 39.72 44.11
N PHE A 4 -16.95 39.26 43.70
CA PHE A 4 -17.14 38.40 42.52
C PHE A 4 -17.48 39.18 41.24
N MET A 5 -17.92 40.45 41.35
CA MET A 5 -18.32 41.25 40.18
C MET A 5 -17.13 41.97 39.50
N ASP A 6 -16.01 42.16 40.19
CA ASP A 6 -14.84 42.84 39.60
C ASP A 6 -13.99 41.93 38.71
N LYS A 7 -13.92 40.62 39.00
CA LYS A 7 -13.19 39.65 38.16
C LYS A 7 -13.89 39.32 36.83
N VAL A 8 -15.20 39.55 36.72
CA VAL A 8 -15.96 39.35 35.47
C VAL A 8 -15.82 40.56 34.53
N LYS A 9 -15.61 41.76 35.08
CA LYS A 9 -15.42 42.99 34.29
C LYS A 9 -14.14 42.99 33.46
N TYR A 10 -13.07 42.37 33.94
CA TYR A 10 -11.80 42.29 33.20
C TYR A 10 -11.84 41.32 32.01
N PHE A 11 -12.81 40.39 31.98
CA PHE A 11 -12.91 39.38 30.91
C PHE A 11 -13.80 39.84 29.74
N ILE A 12 -14.56 40.92 29.88
CA ILE A 12 -15.40 41.50 28.81
C ILE A 12 -14.85 42.87 28.47
N GLY A 13 -14.08 42.91 27.38
CA GLY A 13 -13.76 44.14 26.68
C GLY A 13 -15.04 44.71 26.06
N ILE A 14 -15.70 45.62 26.77
CA ILE A 14 -16.70 46.53 26.22
C ILE A 14 -16.32 47.94 26.68
N GLN A 15 -15.63 48.62 25.76
CA GLN A 15 -15.86 49.98 25.30
C GLN A 15 -16.43 51.03 26.27
N ASP A 16 -15.75 52.18 26.22
CA ASP A 16 -16.34 53.53 26.20
C ASP A 16 -17.10 54.01 27.45
N LEU A 17 -16.46 54.85 28.26
CA LEU A 17 -16.61 56.32 28.19
C LEU A 17 -16.04 56.99 29.46
N GLU A 18 -15.30 58.07 29.20
CA GLU A 18 -15.12 59.27 30.03
C GLU A 18 -14.34 59.21 31.35
N ASP A 19 -13.08 59.65 31.22
CA ASP A 19 -12.45 60.78 31.90
C ASP A 19 -12.06 60.66 33.39
N GLY A 20 -10.81 61.05 33.67
CA GLY A 20 -10.36 61.37 35.02
C GLY A 20 -9.15 60.60 35.57
N GLU A 21 -7.95 61.03 35.16
CA GLU A 21 -6.77 61.26 36.02
C GLU A 21 -6.08 60.08 36.77
N ARG A 22 -4.89 59.74 36.24
CA ARG A 22 -3.55 59.79 36.89
C ARG A 22 -3.25 58.86 38.09
N TYR A 23 -2.23 58.01 37.94
CA TYR A 23 -0.90 58.04 38.60
C TYR A 23 -0.25 56.64 38.55
N ASP A 24 0.90 56.55 37.88
CA ASP A 24 1.85 55.43 37.91
C ASP A 24 2.37 55.15 39.33
N GLU A 25 2.61 53.88 39.70
CA GLU A 25 3.92 53.45 40.19
C GLU A 25 4.04 51.91 40.26
N TYR A 26 5.17 51.41 39.77
CA TYR A 26 5.55 50.01 39.61
C TYR A 26 5.77 49.31 40.97
N VAL A 27 5.38 48.03 41.06
CA VAL A 27 6.02 47.11 42.01
C VAL A 27 6.38 45.82 41.28
N GLU A 28 7.68 45.69 41.07
CA GLU A 28 8.39 44.49 40.65
C GLU A 28 8.26 43.43 41.74
N TYR A 29 7.70 42.28 41.38
CA TYR A 29 7.79 41.07 42.20
C TYR A 29 8.52 40.03 41.35
N GLU A 30 9.83 39.93 41.59
CA GLU A 30 10.54 38.67 41.48
C GLU A 30 9.80 37.65 42.33
N ASP A 31 9.31 36.58 41.73
CA ASP A 31 9.08 35.39 42.51
C ASP A 31 9.20 34.13 41.66
N ASP A 32 10.10 33.32 42.17
CA ASP A 32 10.69 32.11 41.65
C ASP A 32 9.63 31.00 41.70
N TYR A 33 9.05 30.68 40.54
CA TYR A 33 8.17 29.51 40.41
C TYR A 33 8.62 28.67 39.23
N ASP A 34 9.35 27.62 39.59
CA ASP A 34 9.65 26.42 38.82
C ASP A 34 8.35 25.73 38.36
N ALA A 35 7.68 26.35 37.38
CA ALA A 35 6.48 25.83 36.76
C ALA A 35 6.89 24.94 35.60
N GLN A 36 7.14 23.67 35.91
CA GLN A 36 7.23 22.59 34.93
C GLN A 36 5.90 22.49 34.19
N VAL A 37 5.76 23.25 33.11
CA VAL A 37 4.67 23.11 32.15
C VAL A 37 4.69 21.65 31.66
N PRO A 38 3.60 20.88 31.81
CA PRO A 38 3.50 19.57 31.19
C PRO A 38 3.45 19.83 29.68
N THR A 39 4.62 19.75 29.06
CA THR A 39 4.75 19.78 27.61
C THR A 39 3.96 18.58 27.13
N VAL A 40 2.76 18.83 26.59
CA VAL A 40 1.98 17.82 25.89
C VAL A 40 2.90 17.33 24.80
N LYS A 41 3.54 16.18 25.03
CA LYS A 41 4.38 15.52 24.04
C LYS A 41 3.46 15.29 22.86
N LYS A 42 3.59 16.13 21.84
CA LYS A 42 3.07 15.84 20.51
C LYS A 42 3.70 14.51 20.16
N PHE A 43 2.91 13.45 20.29
CA PHE A 43 3.21 12.19 19.65
C PHE A 43 3.23 12.53 18.16
N ASN A 44 4.44 12.83 17.66
CA ASN A 44 4.73 12.82 16.24
C ASN A 44 4.54 11.38 15.81
N ASN A 45 3.29 11.01 15.57
CA ASN A 45 2.96 9.77 14.92
C ASN A 45 3.52 9.94 13.52
N LYS A 46 4.74 9.44 13.32
CA LYS A 46 5.41 9.41 12.02
C LYS A 46 4.60 8.46 11.16
N VAL A 47 3.54 9.00 10.56
CA VAL A 47 2.79 8.38 9.49
C VAL A 47 3.76 8.25 8.32
N VAL A 48 4.37 7.08 8.22
CA VAL A 48 5.07 6.70 7.00
C VAL A 48 3.98 6.42 5.97
N ASN A 49 4.01 7.11 4.83
CA ASN A 49 3.22 6.68 3.68
C ASN A 49 3.65 5.25 3.36
N ILE A 50 2.79 4.28 3.61
CA ILE A 50 2.96 2.91 3.11
C ILE A 50 2.69 2.99 1.61
N HIS A 51 3.70 3.38 0.83
CA HIS A 51 3.70 3.24 -0.63
C HIS A 51 3.99 1.78 -1.01
N THR A 52 3.31 0.80 -0.40
CA THR A 52 3.35 -0.59 -0.89
C THR A 52 2.42 -0.70 -2.09
N ASN A 53 2.66 0.14 -3.09
CA ASN A 53 1.97 0.07 -4.35
C ASN A 53 2.72 -0.94 -5.24
N SER A 54 2.78 -2.19 -4.81
CA SER A 54 3.13 -3.28 -5.71
C SER A 54 1.92 -3.50 -6.62
N ASN A 55 1.79 -2.62 -7.62
CA ASN A 55 0.83 -2.79 -8.71
C ASN A 55 1.21 -4.06 -9.48
N MET A 56 0.74 -5.21 -9.01
CA MET A 56 0.80 -6.46 -9.75
C MET A 56 -0.07 -6.29 -11.00
N LYS A 57 0.59 -6.25 -12.16
CA LYS A 57 -0.08 -6.16 -13.46
C LYS A 57 -0.10 -7.55 -14.06
N ILE A 58 -1.27 -7.94 -14.54
CA ILE A 58 -1.49 -9.19 -15.26
C ILE A 58 -1.70 -8.83 -16.73
N VAL A 59 -1.02 -9.54 -17.63
CA VAL A 59 -1.15 -9.38 -19.08
C VAL A 59 -1.54 -10.72 -19.68
N VAL A 60 -2.46 -10.70 -20.64
CA VAL A 60 -2.89 -11.88 -21.39
C VAL A 60 -2.31 -11.78 -22.80
N HIS A 61 -1.71 -12.86 -23.27
CA HIS A 61 -1.14 -12.98 -24.61
C HIS A 61 -1.77 -14.18 -25.34
N GLU A 62 -2.12 -13.97 -26.60
CA GLU A 62 -2.63 -14.98 -27.54
C GLU A 62 -1.66 -15.08 -28.72
N PRO A 63 -0.48 -15.71 -28.54
CA PRO A 63 0.54 -15.74 -29.57
C PRO A 63 0.13 -16.68 -30.71
N LEU A 64 0.17 -16.17 -31.93
CA LEU A 64 -0.04 -16.95 -33.16
C LEU A 64 1.29 -17.30 -33.84
N THR A 65 2.36 -16.60 -33.49
CA THR A 65 3.69 -16.73 -34.10
C THR A 65 4.78 -16.91 -33.04
N TYR A 66 5.92 -17.46 -33.44
CA TYR A 66 7.07 -17.61 -32.55
C TYR A 66 7.66 -16.26 -32.09
N GLU A 67 7.49 -15.20 -32.89
CA GLU A 67 8.01 -13.85 -32.62
C GLU A 67 7.35 -13.17 -31.42
N ASP A 68 6.23 -13.71 -30.92
CA ASP A 68 5.55 -13.20 -29.74
C ASP A 68 6.18 -13.73 -28.43
N ALA A 69 6.92 -14.84 -28.48
CA ALA A 69 7.54 -15.44 -27.31
C ALA A 69 8.56 -14.51 -26.60
N PRO A 70 9.44 -13.77 -27.31
CA PRO A 70 10.30 -12.76 -26.69
C PRO A 70 9.53 -11.63 -25.99
N LYS A 71 8.42 -11.17 -26.57
CA LYS A 71 7.59 -10.09 -26.00
C LYS A 71 7.01 -10.50 -24.65
N ILE A 72 6.58 -11.76 -24.54
CA ILE A 72 6.09 -12.36 -23.29
C ILE A 72 7.18 -12.35 -22.20
N ILE A 73 8.43 -12.69 -22.57
CA ILE A 73 9.57 -12.62 -21.64
C ILE A 73 9.86 -11.18 -21.20
N ASP A 74 9.77 -10.21 -22.09
CA ASP A 74 9.97 -8.81 -21.72
C ASP A 74 8.91 -8.30 -20.74
N ASP A 75 7.66 -8.74 -20.89
CA ASP A 75 6.61 -8.45 -19.91
C ASP A 75 6.85 -9.12 -18.55
N LEU A 76 7.33 -10.37 -18.55
CA LEU A 76 7.75 -11.07 -17.33
C LEU A 76 8.90 -10.33 -16.64
N LYS A 77 9.87 -9.79 -17.40
CA LYS A 77 10.99 -8.98 -16.88
C LYS A 77 10.53 -7.67 -16.28
N ALA A 78 9.44 -7.09 -16.79
CA ALA A 78 8.78 -5.93 -16.19
C ALA A 78 7.99 -6.26 -14.91
N ARG A 79 8.17 -7.47 -14.34
CA ARG A 79 7.47 -7.99 -13.15
C ARG A 79 5.96 -8.07 -13.32
N LYS A 80 5.50 -8.30 -14.56
CA LYS A 80 4.09 -8.57 -14.85
C LYS A 80 3.87 -10.07 -14.89
N THR A 81 2.75 -10.54 -14.36
CA THR A 81 2.33 -11.95 -14.55
C THR A 81 1.73 -12.07 -15.93
N VAL A 82 2.10 -13.12 -16.67
CA VAL A 82 1.63 -13.32 -18.04
C VAL A 82 0.79 -14.59 -18.13
N ILE A 83 -0.41 -14.45 -18.69
CA ILE A 83 -1.28 -15.58 -19.07
C ILE A 83 -1.13 -15.77 -20.56
N VAL A 84 -0.81 -16.99 -21.00
CA VAL A 84 -0.64 -17.33 -22.41
C VAL A 84 -1.72 -18.33 -22.80
N ASN A 85 -2.50 -17.98 -23.82
CA ASN A 85 -3.45 -18.87 -24.47
C ASN A 85 -2.88 -19.36 -25.80
N LEU A 86 -2.74 -20.68 -25.95
CA LEU A 86 -2.19 -21.35 -27.12
C LEU A 86 -3.25 -22.18 -27.86
N GLU A 87 -4.55 -21.96 -27.62
CA GLU A 87 -5.61 -22.76 -28.24
C GLU A 87 -5.59 -22.70 -29.79
N GLU A 88 -5.33 -21.52 -30.34
CA GLU A 88 -5.32 -21.28 -31.80
C GLU A 88 -3.95 -21.54 -32.45
N THR A 89 -2.94 -21.91 -31.67
CA THR A 89 -1.57 -22.16 -32.16
C THR A 89 -1.38 -23.62 -32.58
N ASP A 90 -0.68 -23.85 -33.70
CA ASP A 90 -0.28 -25.19 -34.14
C ASP A 90 0.53 -25.92 -33.07
N ILE A 91 0.41 -27.25 -33.00
CA ILE A 91 1.10 -28.09 -32.00
C ILE A 91 2.62 -27.88 -32.03
N THR A 92 3.20 -27.70 -33.21
CA THR A 92 4.64 -27.48 -33.38
C THR A 92 5.07 -26.13 -32.80
N LEU A 93 4.35 -25.06 -33.17
CA LEU A 93 4.63 -23.70 -32.71
C LEU A 93 4.35 -23.55 -31.22
N LYS A 94 3.26 -24.14 -30.73
CA LYS A 94 2.89 -24.20 -29.31
C LYS A 94 4.03 -24.73 -28.45
N LYS A 95 4.62 -25.86 -28.85
CA LYS A 95 5.75 -26.45 -28.14
C LYS A 95 6.98 -25.52 -28.17
N GLN A 96 7.30 -24.93 -29.32
CA GLN A 96 8.44 -24.02 -29.45
C GLN A 96 8.28 -22.76 -28.58
N ILE A 97 7.10 -22.15 -28.59
CA ILE A 97 6.77 -20.98 -27.76
C ILE A 97 6.84 -21.35 -26.28
N PHE A 98 6.25 -22.48 -25.90
CA PHE A 98 6.28 -22.96 -24.52
C PHE A 98 7.71 -23.25 -24.04
N ASP A 99 8.52 -23.94 -24.83
CA ASP A 99 9.92 -24.27 -24.51
C ASP A 99 10.76 -22.98 -24.38
N PHE A 100 10.52 -21.98 -25.23
CA PHE A 100 11.20 -20.68 -25.14
C PHE A 100 10.82 -19.91 -23.87
N ILE A 101 9.51 -19.80 -23.58
CA ILE A 101 9.04 -19.04 -22.41
C ILE A 101 9.47 -19.74 -21.12
N SER A 102 9.34 -21.07 -21.06
CA SER A 102 9.77 -21.86 -19.89
C SER A 102 11.27 -21.78 -19.64
N GLY A 103 12.10 -21.79 -20.70
CA GLY A 103 13.54 -21.56 -20.60
C GLY A 103 13.87 -20.15 -20.07
N GLY A 104 13.18 -19.12 -20.56
CA GLY A 104 13.34 -17.76 -20.07
C GLY A 104 12.88 -17.59 -18.61
N LEU A 105 11.76 -18.21 -18.25
CA LEU A 105 11.23 -18.15 -16.89
C LEU A 105 12.13 -18.89 -15.89
N TYR A 106 12.69 -20.04 -16.28
CA TYR A 106 13.65 -20.78 -15.47
C TYR A 106 14.87 -19.92 -15.10
N ALA A 107 15.38 -19.14 -16.06
CA ALA A 107 16.48 -18.19 -15.81
C ALA A 107 16.10 -17.04 -14.86
N MET A 108 14.79 -16.75 -14.72
CA MET A 108 14.25 -15.70 -13.86
C MET A 108 13.74 -16.22 -12.51
N GLU A 109 13.94 -17.51 -12.21
CA GLU A 109 13.42 -18.17 -11.00
C GLU A 109 11.89 -17.95 -10.83
N GLY A 110 11.16 -17.91 -11.94
CA GLY A 110 9.70 -17.78 -11.93
C GLY A 110 8.99 -19.13 -11.84
N ASN A 111 7.67 -19.08 -11.63
CA ASN A 111 6.81 -20.25 -11.56
C ASN A 111 5.86 -20.35 -12.76
N ILE A 112 5.63 -21.58 -13.24
CA ILE A 112 4.67 -21.89 -14.30
C ILE A 112 3.49 -22.61 -13.67
N GLN A 113 2.28 -22.12 -13.90
CA GLN A 113 1.04 -22.79 -13.51
C GLN A 113 0.22 -23.15 -14.75
N LYS A 114 -0.13 -24.43 -14.87
CA LYS A 114 -1.10 -24.87 -15.88
C LYS A 114 -2.52 -24.64 -15.38
N VAL A 115 -3.34 -23.92 -16.14
CA VAL A 115 -4.75 -23.68 -15.84
C VAL A 115 -5.60 -24.72 -16.55
N THR A 116 -5.40 -24.83 -17.87
CA THR A 116 -6.17 -25.71 -18.77
C THR A 116 -5.21 -26.42 -19.75
N LYS A 117 -5.72 -27.19 -20.73
CA LYS A 117 -4.90 -27.92 -21.70
C LYS A 117 -3.93 -27.01 -22.46
N ASP A 118 -4.40 -25.83 -22.86
CA ASP A 118 -3.70 -24.92 -23.76
C ASP A 118 -3.51 -23.50 -23.17
N ILE A 119 -3.85 -23.29 -21.89
CA ILE A 119 -3.70 -22.02 -21.17
C ILE A 119 -2.75 -22.18 -19.98
N PHE A 120 -1.76 -21.29 -19.92
CA PHE A 120 -0.68 -21.31 -18.94
C PHE A 120 -0.48 -19.93 -18.30
N ILE A 121 -0.13 -19.91 -17.02
CA ILE A 121 0.27 -18.71 -16.30
C ILE A 121 1.76 -18.79 -16.03
N PHE A 122 2.48 -17.73 -16.38
CA PHE A 122 3.88 -17.53 -16.09
C PHE A 122 3.98 -16.38 -15.08
N ALA A 123 4.46 -16.69 -13.88
CA ALA A 123 4.64 -15.74 -12.80
C ALA A 123 6.14 -15.49 -12.56
N PRO A 124 6.59 -14.22 -12.50
CA PRO A 124 7.93 -13.91 -12.02
C PRO A 124 8.05 -14.25 -10.52
N LYS A 125 9.28 -14.37 -10.01
CA LYS A 125 9.61 -14.74 -8.61
C LYS A 125 8.80 -14.02 -7.51
N ASN A 126 8.30 -12.81 -7.79
CA ASN A 126 7.56 -12.00 -6.83
C ASN A 126 6.07 -12.37 -6.69
N VAL A 127 5.57 -13.30 -7.50
CA VAL A 127 4.16 -13.69 -7.52
C VAL A 127 4.05 -15.17 -7.18
N GLU A 128 3.38 -15.45 -6.06
CA GLU A 128 2.98 -16.81 -5.68
C GLU A 128 1.62 -17.13 -6.32
N ILE A 129 1.53 -18.30 -6.93
CA ILE A 129 0.29 -18.79 -7.52
C ILE A 129 -0.22 -19.89 -6.59
N ASP A 130 -1.34 -19.63 -5.93
CA ASP A 130 -2.02 -20.63 -5.13
C ASP A 130 -2.94 -21.48 -6.02
N SER A 131 -2.73 -22.79 -6.03
CA SER A 131 -3.54 -23.75 -6.79
C SER A 131 -4.38 -24.55 -5.81
N LEU A 132 -5.70 -24.29 -5.79
CA LEU A 132 -6.68 -25.06 -5.01
C LEU A 132 -6.59 -26.59 -5.23
N LYS A 133 -5.99 -27.05 -6.33
CA LYS A 133 -5.79 -28.47 -6.64
C LYS A 133 -4.83 -29.17 -5.67
N ASP A 134 -3.83 -28.48 -5.12
CA ASP A 134 -2.91 -29.08 -4.15
C ASP A 134 -3.49 -29.06 -2.72
N ASP A 135 -4.23 -28.02 -2.34
CA ASP A 135 -4.83 -27.89 -1.01
C ASP A 135 -5.97 -28.88 -0.73
N LEU A 136 -6.66 -29.34 -1.78
CA LEU A 136 -7.71 -30.35 -1.67
C LEU A 136 -7.17 -31.78 -1.41
N THR A 137 -5.86 -32.01 -1.56
CA THR A 137 -5.25 -33.31 -1.22
C THR A 137 -4.83 -33.40 0.26
N ILE A 138 -4.64 -32.27 0.95
CA ILE A 138 -4.15 -32.23 2.34
C ILE A 138 -5.30 -32.19 3.37
N LYS A 139 -6.50 -31.78 2.98
CA LYS A 139 -7.70 -31.88 3.84
C LYS A 139 -8.70 -32.87 3.28
N GLY A 140 -8.52 -34.13 3.66
CA GLY A 140 -9.55 -35.17 3.55
C GLY A 140 -10.82 -34.78 4.30
N MET A 141 -11.65 -33.92 3.70
CA MET A 141 -12.87 -33.45 4.32
C MET A 141 -13.90 -33.04 3.27
N PHE A 142 -14.43 -34.02 2.53
CA PHE A 142 -15.75 -33.89 1.90
C PHE A 142 -16.51 -35.22 2.05
N THR A 143 -17.26 -35.35 3.15
CA THR A 143 -18.42 -36.22 3.24
C THR A 143 -19.64 -35.40 2.80
N TRP A 144 -20.31 -35.83 1.74
CA TRP A 144 -21.67 -35.39 1.43
C TRP A 144 -22.59 -36.59 1.68
N GLU A 145 -23.57 -36.41 2.57
CA GLU A 145 -24.75 -37.25 2.72
C GLU A 145 -25.63 -37.18 1.46
#